data_AF-A0A246JX38-F1
#
_entry.id   AF-A0A246JX38-F1
#
_cell.length_a   1.000
_cell.length_b   1.000
_cell.length_c   1.000
_cell.angle_alpha   90.00
_cell.angle_beta   90.00
_cell.angle_gamma   90.00
#
_symmetry.space_group_name_H-M   'P 1'
#
loop_
_entity.id
_entity.type
_entity.pdbx_description
1 polymer ?
#
loop_
_entity_poly.entity_id
_entity_poly.type
_entity_poly.pdbx_seq_one_letter_code
_entity_poly.pdbx_strand_id
1 'polypeptide(L)'
;METFWDWITVFAFAGLVTLLLQRSAEEEPRDHLWQYAPPAVGCALVNYIGNEGYHAPAVVLFVAVVIYIFKVLKVPMPFLK
;
A
#
# COMPACT_ATOMS: atom_id res chain seq x y z
N MET A 1 -9.78 0.94 15.26
CA MET A 1 -9.80 -0.16 14.28
C MET A 1 -11.09 -0.91 14.47
N GLU A 2 -12.11 -0.45 13.78
CA GLU A 2 -13.51 -0.85 13.97
C GLU A 2 -14.12 -1.40 12.68
N THR A 3 -13.63 -0.94 11.52
CA THR A 3 -14.19 -1.32 10.22
C THR A 3 -13.28 -2.25 9.43
N PHE A 4 -13.84 -2.91 8.41
CA PHE A 4 -13.06 -3.65 7.41
C PHE A 4 -11.97 -2.78 6.77
N TRP A 5 -12.28 -1.50 6.49
CA TRP A 5 -11.34 -0.57 5.86
C TRP A 5 -10.17 -0.21 6.77
N ASP A 6 -10.37 -0.11 8.09
CA ASP A 6 -9.28 0.10 9.05
C ASP A 6 -8.27 -1.04 8.98
N TRP A 7 -8.75 -2.27 9.08
CA TRP A 7 -7.88 -3.45 9.08
C TRP A 7 -7.12 -3.61 7.78
N ILE A 8 -7.80 -3.55 6.63
CA ILE A 8 -7.15 -3.80 5.34
C ILE A 8 -6.12 -2.73 4.98
N THR A 9 -6.41 -1.46 5.28
CA THR A 9 -5.49 -0.35 5.01
C THR A 9 -4.30 -0.35 5.97
N VAL A 10 -4.50 -0.71 7.24
CA VAL A 10 -3.40 -0.89 8.20
C VAL A 10 -2.49 -2.05 7.80
N PHE A 11 -3.04 -3.20 7.38
CA PHE A 11 -2.21 -4.31 6.89
C PHE A 11 -1.41 -3.92 5.66
N ALA A 12 -2.03 -3.25 4.68
CA ALA A 12 -1.34 -2.79 3.48
C ALA A 12 -0.24 -1.77 3.80
N PHE A 13 -0.54 -0.80 4.67
CA PHE A 13 0.42 0.22 5.10
C PHE A 13 1.57 -0.36 5.92
N ALA A 14 1.29 -1.26 6.87
CA ALA A 14 2.32 -1.95 7.63
C ALA A 14 3.23 -2.79 6.73
N GLY A 15 2.67 -3.48 5.73
CA GLY A 15 3.43 -4.16 4.70
C GLY A 15 4.32 -3.21 3.89
N LEU A 16 3.78 -2.05 3.48
CA LEU A 16 4.53 -1.00 2.77
C LEU A 16 5.69 -0.45 3.59
N VAL A 17 5.47 -0.14 4.87
CA VAL A 17 6.52 0.35 5.79
C VAL A 17 7.57 -0.72 6.02
N THR A 18 7.16 -1.98 6.19
CA THR A 18 8.10 -3.10 6.34
C THR A 18 8.98 -3.24 5.10
N LEU A 19 8.39 -3.16 3.90
CA LEU A 19 9.11 -3.17 2.63
C LEU A 19 10.10 -1.99 2.52
N LEU A 20 9.67 -0.78 2.90
CA LEU A 20 10.52 0.41 2.92
C LEU A 20 11.73 0.18 3.83
N LEU A 21 11.49 -0.28 5.07
CA LEU A 21 12.55 -0.51 6.05
C LEU A 21 13.53 -1.59 5.57
N GLN A 22 13.02 -2.70 5.01
CA GLN A 22 13.85 -3.76 4.45
C GLN A 22 14.76 -3.25 3.33
N ARG A 23 14.20 -2.52 2.36
CA ARG A 23 14.97 -2.03 1.20
C ARG A 23 15.88 -0.85 1.52
N SER A 24 15.54 -0.05 2.53
CA SER A 24 16.41 1.03 2.99
C SER A 24 17.65 0.51 3.73
N ALA A 25 17.62 -0.75 4.20
CA ALA A 25 18.74 -1.41 4.84
C ALA A 25 19.64 -2.19 3.87
N GLU A 26 19.32 -2.22 2.57
CA GLU A 26 20.16 -2.83 1.53
C GLU A 26 21.42 -1.97 1.29
N GLU A 27 22.54 -2.61 0.91
CA GLU A 27 23.82 -1.90 0.63
C GLU A 27 23.67 -0.86 -0.48
N GLU A 28 22.86 -1.17 -1.49
CA GLU A 28 22.48 -0.26 -2.56
C GLU A 28 20.95 -0.08 -2.56
N PRO A 29 20.42 0.99 -1.94
CA PRO A 29 19.00 1.26 -1.92
C PRO A 29 18.42 1.38 -3.33
N ARG A 30 17.48 0.50 -3.66
CA ARG A 30 16.89 0.39 -5.01
C ARG A 30 15.77 1.40 -5.26
N ASP A 31 15.18 1.91 -4.19
CA ASP A 31 14.05 2.82 -4.21
C ASP A 31 14.36 4.10 -3.43
N HIS A 32 13.74 5.19 -3.86
CA HIS A 32 13.71 6.45 -3.13
C HIS A 32 12.50 6.50 -2.19
N LEU A 33 12.67 7.14 -1.03
CA LEU A 33 11.63 7.27 -0.01
C LEU A 33 10.33 7.88 -0.54
N TRP A 34 10.41 8.83 -1.48
CA TRP A 34 9.22 9.47 -2.06
C TRP A 34 8.33 8.49 -2.84
N GLN A 35 8.87 7.39 -3.37
CA GLN A 35 8.09 6.40 -4.11
C GLN A 35 7.10 5.65 -3.21
N TYR A 36 7.30 5.68 -1.89
CA TYR A 36 6.41 5.08 -0.90
C TYR A 36 5.30 6.04 -0.44
N ALA A 37 5.41 7.34 -0.72
CA ALA A 37 4.38 8.31 -0.35
C ALA A 37 3.05 8.11 -1.09
N PRO A 38 3.01 7.87 -2.42
CA PRO A 38 1.75 7.62 -3.12
C PRO A 38 0.92 6.44 -2.55
N PRO A 39 1.48 5.24 -2.31
CA PRO A 39 0.70 4.15 -1.72
C PRO A 39 0.34 4.40 -0.25
N ALA A 40 1.17 5.14 0.50
CA ALA A 40 0.83 5.56 1.87
C ALA A 40 -0.40 6.50 1.91
N VAL A 41 -0.38 7.54 1.08
CA VAL A 41 -1.52 8.46 0.93
C VAL A 41 -2.74 7.72 0.39
N GLY A 42 -2.54 6.80 -0.55
CA GLY A 42 -3.59 5.93 -1.07
C GLY A 42 -4.27 5.11 0.03
N CYS A 43 -3.51 4.50 0.95
CA CYS A 43 -4.08 3.79 2.10
C CYS A 43 -4.94 4.69 2.99
N ALA A 44 -4.47 5.92 3.27
CA ALA A 44 -5.23 6.89 4.06
C ALA A 44 -6.56 7.29 3.36
N LEU A 45 -6.50 7.54 2.05
CA LEU A 45 -7.69 7.89 1.26
C LEU A 45 -8.68 6.72 1.16
N VAL A 46 -8.20 5.50 0.94
CA VAL A 46 -9.05 4.28 0.95
C VAL A 46 -9.75 4.14 2.28
N ASN A 47 -9.03 4.33 3.39
CA ASN A 47 -9.60 4.21 4.73
C ASN A 47 -10.71 5.24 4.94
N TYR A 48 -10.41 6.51 4.67
CA TYR A 48 -11.36 7.61 4.83
C TYR A 48 -12.62 7.40 3.97
N ILE A 49 -12.44 7.21 2.66
CA ILE A 49 -13.56 7.07 1.71
C ILE A 49 -14.38 5.81 2.01
N GLY A 50 -13.72 4.71 2.35
CA GLY A 50 -14.40 3.45 2.69
C GLY A 50 -15.23 3.56 3.96
N ASN A 51 -14.73 4.26 4.98
CA ASN A 51 -15.42 4.51 6.25
C ASN A 51 -16.59 5.49 6.12
N GLU A 52 -16.55 6.40 5.14
CA GLU A 52 -17.68 7.27 4.77
C GLU A 52 -18.79 6.51 3.97
N GLY A 53 -18.65 5.20 3.75
CA GLY A 53 -19.64 4.36 3.07
C GLY A 53 -19.49 4.28 1.54
N TYR A 54 -18.52 4.99 0.95
CA TYR A 54 -18.25 4.96 -0.48
C TYR A 54 -17.40 3.73 -0.86
N HIS A 55 -17.97 2.54 -0.71
CA HIS A 55 -17.24 1.27 -0.87
C HIS A 55 -16.70 1.05 -2.28
N ALA A 56 -17.50 1.34 -3.32
CA ALA A 56 -17.08 1.11 -4.70
C ALA A 56 -15.81 1.91 -5.09
N PRO A 57 -15.73 3.24 -4.88
CA PRO A 57 -14.50 3.99 -5.16
C PRO A 57 -13.36 3.61 -4.21
N ALA A 58 -13.64 3.24 -2.94
CA ALA A 58 -12.61 2.76 -2.02
C ALA A 58 -11.95 1.46 -2.53
N VAL A 59 -12.72 0.50 -3.05
CA VAL A 59 -12.18 -0.71 -3.69
C VAL A 59 -11.30 -0.35 -4.88
N VAL A 60 -11.78 0.52 -5.79
CA VAL A 60 -11.03 0.91 -6.99
C VAL A 60 -9.70 1.55 -6.60
N LEU A 61 -9.70 2.46 -5.63
CA LEU A 61 -8.49 3.12 -5.16
C LEU A 61 -7.55 2.14 -4.47
N PHE A 62 -8.06 1.19 -3.68
CA PHE A 62 -7.26 0.17 -3.03
C PHE A 62 -6.57 -0.74 -4.05
N VAL A 63 -7.28 -1.17 -5.09
CA VAL A 63 -6.70 -1.93 -6.21
C VAL A 63 -5.60 -1.13 -6.89
N ALA A 64 -5.78 0.18 -7.10
CA ALA A 64 -4.73 1.03 -7.67
C ALA A 64 -3.48 1.10 -6.78
N VAL A 65 -3.64 1.20 -5.44
CA VAL A 65 -2.52 1.13 -4.49
C VAL A 65 -1.77 -0.20 -4.61
N VAL A 66 -2.50 -1.32 -4.64
CA VAL A 66 -1.91 -2.65 -4.79
C VAL A 66 -1.15 -2.77 -6.11
N ILE A 67 -1.74 -2.33 -7.23
CA ILE A 67 -1.09 -2.32 -8.55
C ILE A 67 0.20 -1.49 -8.51
N TYR A 68 0.17 -0.31 -7.89
CA TYR A 68 1.35 0.54 -7.75
C TYR A 68 2.48 -0.19 -7.01
N ILE A 69 2.18 -0.85 -5.89
CA ILE A 69 3.16 -1.61 -5.11
C ILE A 69 3.82 -2.70 -5.98
N PHE A 70 3.04 -3.46 -6.75
CA PHE A 70 3.59 -4.52 -7.58
C PHE A 70 4.29 -4.03 -8.85
N LYS A 71 3.82 -2.95 -9.49
CA LYS A 71 4.34 -2.46 -10.78
C LYS A 71 5.43 -1.40 -10.63
N VAL A 72 5.27 -0.47 -9.70
CA VAL A 72 6.19 0.66 -9.49
C VAL A 72 7.26 0.29 -8.47
N LEU A 73 6.87 -0.24 -7.30
CA LEU A 73 7.83 -0.75 -6.32
C LEU A 73 8.33 -2.17 -6.66
N LYS A 74 7.84 -2.78 -7.75
CA LYS A 74 8.35 -4.07 -8.27
C LYS A 74 8.44 -5.15 -7.18
N VAL A 75 7.44 -5.24 -6.31
CA VAL A 75 7.38 -6.31 -5.31
C VAL A 75 7.19 -7.64 -6.03
N PRO A 76 8.02 -8.67 -5.78
CA PRO A 76 7.85 -9.97 -6.41
C PRO A 76 6.54 -10.62 -5.95
N MET A 77 5.76 -11.15 -6.89
CA MET A 77 4.51 -11.86 -6.60
C MET A 77 4.86 -13.24 -6.01
N PRO A 78 4.49 -13.56 -4.76
CA PRO A 78 4.89 -14.82 -4.13
C PRO A 78 4.27 -16.07 -4.80
N PHE A 79 3.19 -15.91 -5.55
CA PHE A 79 2.42 -17.02 -6.15
C PHE A 79 2.62 -17.20 -7.66
N LEU A 80 3.25 -16.26 -8.35
CA LEU A 80 3.68 -16.45 -9.74
C LEU A 80 5.19 -16.77 -9.72
N LYS A 81 5.50 -18.06 -9.68
CA LYS A 81 6.83 -18.59 -9.98
C LYS A 81 6.85 -19.12 -11.41
#